data_AF-X1KJ63-F1
#
_entry.id   AF-X1KJ63-F1
#
_cell.length_a   1.000
_cell.length_b   1.000
_cell.length_c   1.000
_cell.angle_alpha   90.00
_cell.angle_beta   90.00
_cell.angle_gamma   90.00
#
_symmetry.space_group_name_H-M   'P 1'
#
loop_
_entity.id
_entity.type
_entity.pdbx_description
1 polymer ?
#
loop_
_entity_poly.entity_id
_entity_poly.type
_entity_poly.pdbx_seq_one_letter_code
_entity_poly.pdbx_strand_id
1 'polypeptide(L)'
;MENTNDFKDKMERISLFVKEDLNTVKIKTANIEGGKIEERCEMILKVESPTIGEASEKISCFKKGDDIIITFNCKYILDVLR
;
A
#
# COMPACT_ATOMS: atom_id res chain seq x y z
N MET A 1 -2.15 -6.86 16.30
CA MET A 1 -0.84 -6.16 16.34
C MET A 1 0.09 -6.60 15.20
N GLU A 2 0.06 -7.85 14.72
CA GLU A 2 0.91 -8.29 13.59
C GLU A 2 0.69 -7.51 12.27
N ASN A 3 -0.54 -7.11 11.95
CA ASN A 3 -0.84 -6.47 10.65
C ASN A 3 -0.31 -5.04 10.51
N THR A 4 -0.13 -4.30 11.62
CA THR A 4 0.40 -2.93 11.58
C THR A 4 1.90 -2.92 11.28
N ASN A 5 2.65 -3.89 11.82
CA ASN A 5 4.08 -4.01 11.55
C ASN A 5 4.34 -4.45 10.10
N ASP A 6 3.57 -5.41 9.57
CA ASP A 6 3.69 -5.79 8.14
C ASP A 6 3.42 -4.61 7.20
N PHE A 7 2.39 -3.81 7.51
CA PHE A 7 2.09 -2.59 6.76
C PHE A 7 3.22 -1.56 6.86
N LYS A 8 3.77 -1.34 8.06
CA LYS A 8 4.88 -0.43 8.29
C LYS A 8 6.13 -0.87 7.53
N ASP A 9 6.56 -2.12 7.69
CA ASP A 9 7.77 -2.64 7.06
C ASP A 9 7.68 -2.57 5.52
N LYS A 10 6.51 -2.89 4.95
CA LYS A 10 6.26 -2.77 3.51
C LYS A 10 6.20 -1.33 3.04
N MET A 11 5.61 -0.43 3.83
CA MET A 11 5.62 1.00 3.54
C MET A 11 7.03 1.59 3.59
N GLU A 12 7.84 1.19 4.56
CA GLU A 12 9.25 1.60 4.66
C GLU A 12 10.04 1.11 3.43
N ARG A 13 9.88 -0.17 3.04
CA ARG A 13 10.55 -0.70 1.83
C ARG A 13 10.12 0.01 0.56
N ILE A 14 8.82 0.17 0.32
CA ILE A 14 8.33 0.82 -0.90
C ILE A 14 8.73 2.30 -0.95
N SER A 15 8.87 2.95 0.22
CA SER A 15 9.29 4.35 0.32
C SER A 15 10.72 4.60 -0.16
N LEU A 16 11.58 3.58 -0.19
CA LEU A 16 12.94 3.69 -0.73
C LEU A 16 12.97 3.95 -2.24
N PHE A 17 11.85 3.70 -2.91
CA PHE A 17 11.72 3.73 -4.36
C PHE A 17 10.92 4.93 -4.88
N VAL A 18 10.40 5.78 -3.98
CA VAL A 18 9.62 6.96 -4.36
C VAL A 18 10.51 8.04 -4.97
N LYS A 19 9.93 8.84 -5.85
CA LYS A 19 10.59 10.05 -6.34
C LYS A 19 10.76 11.02 -5.16
N GLU A 20 12.01 11.42 -4.87
CA GLU A 20 12.37 12.13 -3.63
C GLU A 20 11.61 13.46 -3.41
N ASP A 21 11.23 14.13 -4.50
CA ASP A 21 10.46 15.38 -4.49
C ASP A 21 8.96 15.18 -4.21
N LEU A 22 8.41 14.01 -4.56
CA LEU A 22 6.98 13.72 -4.41
C LEU A 22 6.66 12.88 -3.16
N ASN A 23 7.50 11.89 -2.85
CA ASN A 23 7.29 10.94 -1.75
C ASN A 23 5.93 10.22 -1.82
N THR A 24 5.39 10.00 -3.02
CA THR A 24 4.03 9.46 -3.20
C THR A 24 4.02 7.96 -3.40
N VAL A 25 3.08 7.28 -2.74
CA VAL A 25 2.76 5.87 -2.95
C VAL A 25 1.28 5.76 -3.37
N LYS A 26 1.02 5.01 -4.43
CA LYS A 26 -0.33 4.64 -4.86
C LYS A 26 -0.78 3.41 -4.08
N ILE A 27 -1.90 3.50 -3.39
CA ILE A 27 -2.50 2.43 -2.62
C ILE A 27 -3.77 2.00 -3.33
N LYS A 28 -3.85 0.72 -3.68
CA LYS A 28 -5.04 0.09 -4.27
C LYS A 28 -5.54 -1.00 -3.34
N THR A 29 -6.85 -1.12 -3.18
CA THR A 29 -7.46 -2.34 -2.62
C THR A 29 -8.15 -3.13 -3.72
N ALA A 30 -8.06 -4.45 -3.65
CA ALA A 30 -8.72 -5.36 -4.58
C ALA A 30 -9.23 -6.59 -3.83
N ASN A 31 -10.49 -6.95 -4.05
CA ASN A 31 -11.04 -8.19 -3.53
C ASN A 31 -10.31 -9.42 -4.12
N ILE A 32 -10.15 -10.46 -3.32
CA ILE A 32 -9.57 -11.73 -3.81
C ILE A 32 -10.65 -12.45 -4.63
N GLU A 33 -10.36 -12.77 -5.90
CA GLU A 33 -11.29 -13.48 -6.79
C GLU A 33 -11.77 -14.80 -6.16
N GLY A 34 -13.08 -15.03 -6.16
CA GLY A 34 -13.72 -16.21 -5.54
C GLY A 34 -14.03 -16.08 -4.04
N GLY A 35 -13.66 -14.96 -3.40
CA GLY A 35 -14.02 -14.66 -2.02
C GLY A 35 -15.50 -14.29 -1.88
N LYS A 36 -16.34 -15.23 -1.42
CA LYS A 36 -17.73 -14.96 -0.98
C LYS A 36 -17.82 -14.10 0.29
N ILE A 37 -16.69 -13.64 0.83
CA ILE A 37 -16.61 -12.91 2.08
C ILE A 37 -16.15 -11.51 1.71
N GLU A 38 -17.07 -10.55 1.74
CA GLU A 38 -16.87 -9.12 1.45
C GLU A 38 -15.75 -8.47 2.29
N GLU A 39 -15.17 -9.21 3.23
CA GLU A 39 -14.19 -8.71 4.18
C GLU A 39 -12.75 -9.00 3.82
N ARG A 40 -12.38 -9.98 2.97
CA ARG A 40 -10.94 -10.28 2.69
C ARG A 40 -10.48 -9.69 1.34
N CYS A 41 -9.43 -8.87 1.38
CA CYS A 41 -8.88 -8.22 0.20
C CYS A 41 -7.35 -8.12 0.24
N GLU A 42 -6.74 -7.81 -0.90
CA GLU A 42 -5.34 -7.42 -1.00
C GLU A 42 -5.25 -5.89 -1.09
N MET A 43 -4.44 -5.29 -0.23
CA MET A 43 -3.94 -3.94 -0.39
C MET A 43 -2.61 -3.98 -1.13
N ILE A 44 -2.49 -3.21 -2.20
CA ILE A 44 -1.34 -3.12 -3.08
C ILE A 44 -0.75 -1.73 -2.92
N LEU A 45 0.49 -1.66 -2.41
CA LEU A 45 1.30 -0.45 -2.38
C LEU A 45 2.13 -0.41 -3.66
N LYS A 46 2.05 0.67 -4.43
CA LYS A 46 2.71 0.80 -5.73
C LYS A 46 3.41 2.14 -5.85
N VAL A 47 4.62 2.10 -6.42
CA VAL A 47 5.41 3.28 -6.74
C VAL A 47 5.90 3.16 -8.18
N GLU A 48 5.83 4.27 -8.90
CA GLU A 48 6.38 4.42 -10.24
C GLU A 48 7.48 5.48 -10.15
N SER A 49 8.71 5.12 -10.49
CA SER A 49 9.85 6.01 -10.52
C SER A 49 10.53 5.95 -11.89
N PRO A 50 10.96 7.10 -12.46
CA PRO A 50 11.63 7.13 -13.75
C PRO A 50 12.91 6.29 -13.80
N THR A 51 13.57 6.05 -12.65
CA THR A 51 14.88 5.40 -12.57
C THR A 51 14.79 3.88 -12.46
N ILE A 52 13.75 3.34 -11.84
CA ILE A 52 13.62 1.91 -11.54
C ILE A 52 12.38 1.26 -12.16
N GLY A 53 11.50 2.06 -12.77
CA GLY A 53 10.20 1.58 -13.26
C GLY A 53 9.18 1.45 -12.12
N GLU A 54 8.58 0.27 -11.99
CA GLU A 54 7.51 0.00 -11.04
C GLU A 54 7.97 -0.91 -9.90
N ALA A 55 7.67 -0.52 -8.66
CA ALA A 55 7.79 -1.35 -7.48
C ALA A 55 6.41 -1.56 -6.85
N SER A 56 6.16 -2.76 -6.32
CA SER A 56 4.92 -3.03 -5.59
C SER A 56 5.08 -4.01 -4.43
N GLU A 57 4.24 -3.85 -3.41
CA GLU A 57 4.13 -4.70 -2.23
C GLU A 57 2.65 -5.03 -1.99
N LYS A 58 2.37 -6.25 -1.52
CA LYS A 58 1.00 -6.73 -1.27
C LYS A 58 0.78 -7.05 0.20
N ILE A 59 -0.38 -6.68 0.73
CA ILE A 59 -0.75 -6.85 2.13
C ILE A 59 -2.15 -7.44 2.20
N SER A 60 -2.27 -8.59 2.86
CA SER A 60 -3.58 -9.17 3.15
C SER A 60 -4.28 -8.33 4.22
N CYS A 61 -5.46 -7.81 3.90
CA CYS A 61 -6.20 -6.98 4.84
C CYS A 61 -7.71 -7.22 4.73
N PHE A 62 -8.44 -6.55 5.61
CA PHE A 62 -9.89 -6.54 5.56
C PHE A 62 -10.41 -5.18 5.12
N LYS A 63 -11.41 -5.17 4.22
CA LYS A 63 -12.14 -3.96 3.87
C LYS A 63 -13.63 -4.24 3.86
N LYS A 64 -14.42 -3.19 4.03
CA LYS A 64 -15.85 -3.20 3.78
C LYS A 64 -16.16 -2.14 2.74
N GLY A 65 -16.89 -2.51 1.71
CA GLY A 65 -17.24 -1.62 0.59
C GLY A 65 -16.33 -1.78 -0.64
N ASP A 66 -16.37 -0.77 -1.51
CA ASP A 66 -15.80 -0.85 -2.86
C ASP A 66 -14.27 -0.76 -2.90
N ASP A 67 -13.69 -1.13 -4.03
CA ASP A 67 -12.26 -1.00 -4.26
C ASP A 67 -11.87 0.48 -4.29
N ILE A 68 -10.77 0.81 -3.62
CA ILE A 68 -10.26 2.18 -3.58
C ILE A 68 -8.91 2.24 -4.28
N ILE A 69 -8.68 3.35 -4.96
CA ILE A 69 -7.36 3.74 -5.46
C ILE A 69 -7.10 5.15 -4.94
N ILE A 70 -6.04 5.30 -4.16
CA ILE A 70 -5.68 6.58 -3.55
C ILE A 70 -4.16 6.76 -3.56
N THR A 71 -3.71 7.99 -3.74
CA THR A 71 -2.29 8.34 -3.69
C THR A 71 -2.03 9.14 -2.42
N PHE A 72 -1.02 8.74 -1.65
CA PHE A 72 -0.62 9.40 -0.40
C PHE A 72 0.86 9.71 -0.38
N ASN A 73 1.24 10.75 0.38
CA ASN A 73 2.63 10.96 0.75
C ASN A 73 3.02 9.92 1.82
N CYS A 74 3.99 9.07 1.52
CA CYS A 74 4.41 7.98 2.39
C CYS A 74 5.05 8.47 3.69
N LYS A 75 5.65 9.68 3.70
CA LYS A 75 6.22 10.26 4.93
C LYS A 75 5.14 10.47 5.99
N TYR A 76 3.97 10.98 5.59
CA TYR A 76 2.86 11.19 6.52
C TYR A 76 2.27 9.88 7.04
N ILE A 77 2.21 8.84 6.19
CA ILE A 77 1.80 7.52 6.64
C ILE A 77 2.80 6.98 7.67
N LEU A 78 4.10 7.03 7.37
CA LEU A 78 5.15 6.56 8.27
C LEU A 78 5.19 7.34 9.59
N ASP A 79 4.91 8.64 9.56
CA ASP A 79 4.84 9.46 10.77
C ASP A 79 3.67 9.05 11.68
N VAL A 80 2.55 8.61 11.13
CA VAL A 80 1.41 8.07 11.90
C VAL A 80 1.68 6.66 12.45
N LEU A 81 2.53 5.88 11.78
CA LEU A 81 2.90 4.52 12.19
C LEU A 81 4.09 4.46 13.18
N ARG A 82 4.64 5.61 13.57
CA ARG A 82 5.66 5.71 14.62
C ARG A 82 5.04 5.68 16.00
#